data_AF-A0A409W8X5-F1
#
_entry.id   AF-A0A409W8X5-F1
#
_cell.length_a   1.000
_cell.length_b   1.000
_cell.length_c   1.000
_cell.angle_alpha   90.00
_cell.angle_beta   90.00
_cell.angle_gamma   90.00
#
_symmetry.space_group_name_H-M   'P 1'
#
loop_
_entity.id
_entity.type
_entity.pdbx_description
1 polymer ?
#
loop_
_entity_poly.entity_id
_entity_poly.type
_entity_poly.pdbx_seq_one_letter_code
_entity_poly.pdbx_strand_id
1 'polypeptide(L)'
;MPTETLEGVGRLLEELQLIQCSLLPDEHLSFLDEAKAWTSALDRYSEDSAEEMSLPGDEACFSVQLTGGRVWFEVKLSTTKRASVSVKGENITRDEQERWQRVIAENLELSKGIHTEYPIYELLSSELLPLLREDMLTKAEIEKGASGDTSASKRPQSTPKEIYHALFTSHHLISPNKRRSLQQWSSSLSLAGFAKVGYPGVIYAQGEKGNIEDFVENVKAMQWLALKLRFVEPLPLDKQGGHADATKRSWKEFEKVGEVVEEMRKLGREEYVVEMGIGSAGTK
;
A
#
# COMPACT_ATOMS: atom_id res chain seq x y z
N MET A 1 -23.23 7.34 -26.74
CA MET A 1 -23.07 8.54 -25.88
C MET A 1 -23.12 8.29 -24.36
N PRO A 2 -23.62 7.15 -23.80
CA PRO A 2 -23.47 6.88 -22.36
C PRO A 2 -22.22 6.05 -21.97
N THR A 3 -21.52 5.45 -22.93
CA THR A 3 -20.39 4.53 -22.68
C THR A 3 -19.08 5.23 -22.30
N GLU A 4 -18.79 6.38 -22.91
CA GLU A 4 -17.54 7.14 -22.64
C GLU A 4 -17.53 7.73 -21.21
N THR A 5 -18.70 8.09 -20.68
CA THR A 5 -18.82 8.64 -19.32
C THR A 5 -18.60 7.58 -18.24
N LEU A 6 -19.11 6.35 -18.44
CA LEU A 6 -18.85 5.24 -17.51
C LEU A 6 -17.38 4.80 -17.51
N GLU A 7 -16.73 4.77 -18.68
CA GLU A 7 -15.32 4.39 -18.79
C GLU A 7 -14.39 5.42 -18.10
N GLY A 8 -14.75 6.70 -18.14
CA GLY A 8 -14.05 7.75 -17.39
C GLY A 8 -14.22 7.62 -15.87
N VAL A 9 -15.44 7.33 -15.41
CA VAL A 9 -15.76 7.11 -13.98
C VAL A 9 -14.97 5.92 -13.43
N GLY A 10 -14.96 4.81 -14.15
CA GLY A 10 -14.20 3.60 -13.77
C GLY A 10 -12.71 3.91 -13.62
N ARG A 11 -12.10 4.57 -14.60
CA ARG A 11 -10.67 4.95 -14.56
C ARG A 11 -10.30 5.87 -13.40
N LEU A 12 -11.15 6.86 -13.09
CA LEU A 12 -10.90 7.77 -11.96
C LEU A 12 -10.90 7.02 -10.63
N LEU A 13 -11.89 6.16 -10.41
CA LEU A 13 -11.99 5.37 -9.19
C LEU A 13 -10.87 4.33 -9.09
N GLU A 14 -10.49 3.74 -10.22
CA GLU A 14 -9.36 2.81 -10.30
C GLU A 14 -8.04 3.50 -9.92
N GLU A 15 -7.77 4.70 -10.46
CA GLU A 15 -6.57 5.47 -10.13
C GLU A 15 -6.54 5.91 -8.66
N LEU A 16 -7.66 6.38 -8.12
CA LEU A 16 -7.78 6.69 -6.68
C LEU A 16 -7.50 5.46 -5.81
N GLN A 17 -8.06 4.31 -6.19
CA GLN A 17 -7.85 3.05 -5.49
C GLN A 17 -6.39 2.61 -5.57
N LEU A 18 -5.75 2.74 -6.74
CA LEU A 18 -4.31 2.48 -6.92
C LEU A 18 -3.47 3.34 -5.97
N ILE A 19 -3.76 4.64 -5.88
CA ILE A 19 -3.08 5.56 -4.97
C ILE A 19 -3.24 5.07 -3.53
N GLN A 20 -4.48 4.84 -3.06
CA GLN A 20 -4.73 4.40 -1.67
C GLN A 20 -4.02 3.07 -1.34
N CYS A 21 -4.09 2.08 -2.23
CA CYS A 21 -3.45 0.78 -2.02
C CYS A 21 -1.92 0.87 -1.99
N SER A 22 -1.37 1.93 -2.58
CA SER A 22 0.07 2.16 -2.67
C SER A 22 0.64 2.84 -1.44
N LEU A 23 -0.14 3.56 -0.63
CA LEU A 23 0.40 4.34 0.49
C LEU A 23 1.09 3.45 1.52
N LEU A 24 2.27 3.87 1.99
CA LEU A 24 3.02 3.29 3.11
C LEU A 24 2.35 3.63 4.47
N PRO A 25 2.70 2.97 5.59
CA PRO A 25 2.08 3.24 6.89
C PRO A 25 2.09 4.69 7.33
N ASP A 26 3.20 5.35 7.04
CA ASP A 26 3.41 6.73 7.37
C ASP A 26 2.88 7.66 6.28
N GLU A 27 2.22 7.15 5.23
CA GLU A 27 1.62 7.95 4.16
C GLU A 27 0.10 7.91 4.29
N HIS A 28 -0.53 9.07 4.21
CA HIS A 28 -1.97 9.20 4.38
C HIS A 28 -2.57 10.01 3.24
N LEU A 29 -3.72 9.54 2.75
CA LEU A 29 -4.57 10.27 1.83
C LEU A 29 -5.80 10.78 2.57
N SER A 30 -6.12 12.05 2.37
CA SER A 30 -7.32 12.68 2.95
C SER A 30 -8.09 13.43 1.86
N PHE A 31 -9.37 13.10 1.67
CA PHE A 31 -10.24 13.87 0.78
C PHE A 31 -10.52 15.25 1.39
N LEU A 32 -10.37 16.30 0.57
CA LEU A 32 -10.54 17.69 0.96
C LEU A 32 -12.01 18.13 0.84
N ASP A 33 -12.72 17.56 -0.13
CA ASP A 33 -14.13 17.80 -0.40
C ASP A 33 -14.91 16.49 -0.33
N GLU A 34 -16.14 16.53 0.20
CA GLU A 34 -17.07 15.40 0.20
C GLU A 34 -16.48 14.06 0.70
N ALA A 35 -15.57 14.12 1.67
CA ALA A 35 -14.72 12.99 2.05
C ALA A 35 -15.48 11.68 2.30
N LYS A 36 -16.60 11.73 3.03
CA LYS A 36 -17.43 10.55 3.31
C LYS A 36 -18.01 9.93 2.05
N ALA A 37 -18.46 10.75 1.10
CA ALA A 37 -19.05 10.28 -0.14
C ALA A 37 -17.97 9.65 -1.04
N TRP A 38 -16.78 10.25 -1.12
CA TRP A 38 -15.65 9.67 -1.87
C TRP A 38 -15.13 8.37 -1.28
N THR A 39 -14.99 8.28 0.04
CA THR A 39 -14.66 7.02 0.73
C THR A 39 -15.73 5.96 0.43
N SER A 40 -17.02 6.31 0.54
CA SER A 40 -18.11 5.37 0.28
C SER A 40 -18.15 4.90 -1.18
N ALA A 41 -17.81 5.79 -2.13
CA ALA A 41 -17.74 5.45 -3.55
C ALA A 41 -16.58 4.46 -3.82
N LEU A 42 -15.42 4.66 -3.20
CA LEU A 42 -14.28 3.74 -3.31
C LEU A 42 -14.56 2.39 -2.64
N ASP A 43 -15.18 2.38 -1.47
CA ASP A 43 -15.56 1.15 -0.79
C ASP A 43 -16.50 0.32 -1.70
N ARG A 44 -17.51 0.96 -2.30
CA ARG A 44 -18.41 0.31 -3.27
C ARG A 44 -17.68 -0.20 -4.51
N TYR A 45 -16.75 0.59 -5.07
CA TYR A 45 -15.92 0.16 -6.20
C TYR A 45 -15.07 -1.07 -5.85
N SER A 46 -14.61 -1.17 -4.60
CA SER A 46 -13.81 -2.31 -4.13
C SER A 46 -14.62 -3.60 -3.93
N GLU A 47 -15.93 -3.45 -3.68
CA GLU A 47 -16.86 -4.55 -3.38
C GLU A 47 -17.62 -5.06 -4.61
N ASP A 48 -17.96 -4.21 -5.59
CA ASP A 48 -18.79 -4.53 -6.76
C ASP A 48 -18.11 -4.19 -8.11
N SER A 49 -18.45 -4.92 -9.19
CA SER A 49 -18.04 -4.53 -10.55
C SER A 49 -18.77 -3.24 -10.98
N ALA A 50 -18.04 -2.34 -11.64
CA ALA A 50 -18.33 -0.92 -11.95
C ALA A 50 -19.65 -0.53 -12.68
N GLU A 51 -20.67 -1.38 -12.70
CA GLU A 51 -21.84 -1.26 -13.58
C GLU A 51 -22.90 -0.24 -13.11
N GLU A 52 -22.94 0.15 -11.82
CA GLU A 52 -23.87 1.17 -11.29
C GLU A 52 -23.19 2.15 -10.32
N MET A 53 -22.19 2.89 -10.81
CA MET A 53 -21.43 3.83 -9.97
C MET A 53 -21.73 5.30 -10.26
N SER A 54 -22.28 6.00 -9.27
CA SER A 54 -22.40 7.45 -9.25
C SER A 54 -21.21 8.06 -8.50
N LEU A 55 -20.48 8.98 -9.13
CA LEU A 55 -19.46 9.77 -8.43
C LEU A 55 -20.12 10.80 -7.49
N PRO A 56 -19.51 11.11 -6.34
CA PRO A 56 -19.94 12.21 -5.49
C PRO A 56 -19.91 13.57 -6.21
N GLY A 57 -18.93 13.76 -7.09
CA GLY A 57 -18.79 14.93 -7.94
C GLY A 57 -17.86 14.67 -9.13
N ASP A 58 -17.68 15.69 -9.98
CA ASP A 58 -16.89 15.60 -11.22
C ASP A 58 -15.37 15.58 -11.00
N GLU A 59 -14.92 15.90 -9.78
CA GLU A 59 -13.51 16.08 -9.43
C GLU A 59 -13.29 15.60 -7.99
N ALA A 60 -12.35 14.67 -7.80
CA ALA A 60 -11.86 14.25 -6.50
C ALA A 60 -10.69 15.16 -6.09
N CYS A 61 -10.89 15.93 -5.02
CA CYS A 61 -9.86 16.73 -4.38
C CYS A 61 -9.34 16.00 -3.13
N PHE A 62 -8.05 15.67 -3.07
CA PHE A 62 -7.46 15.00 -1.92
C PHE A 62 -6.02 15.46 -1.68
N SER A 63 -5.55 15.35 -0.44
CA SER A 63 -4.14 15.52 -0.09
C SER A 63 -3.48 14.18 0.16
N VAL A 64 -2.17 14.09 -0.12
CA VAL A 64 -1.30 12.98 0.27
C VAL A 64 -0.12 13.53 1.05
N GLN A 65 0.14 12.98 2.23
CA GLN A 65 1.14 13.49 3.18
C GLN A 65 1.83 12.36 3.95
N LEU A 66 3.10 12.58 4.33
CA LEU A 66 3.81 11.71 5.27
C LEU A 66 3.55 12.15 6.73
N THR A 67 3.41 11.20 7.66
CA THR A 67 3.28 11.44 9.09
C THR A 67 4.47 12.22 9.62
N GLY A 68 4.19 13.37 10.25
CA GLY A 68 5.23 14.30 10.72
C GLY A 68 5.91 15.12 9.61
N GLY A 69 5.51 14.92 8.35
CA GLY A 69 5.98 15.70 7.21
C GLY A 69 5.35 17.08 7.17
N ARG A 70 6.17 18.12 6.91
CA ARG A 70 5.69 19.50 6.77
C ARG A 70 5.21 19.83 5.37
N VAL A 71 5.42 18.94 4.40
CA VAL A 71 5.04 19.12 3.00
C VAL A 71 4.00 18.05 2.65
N TRP A 72 2.99 18.45 1.88
CA TRP A 72 1.98 17.55 1.34
C TRP A 72 1.62 17.94 -0.09
N PHE A 73 1.05 17.00 -0.82
CA PHE A 73 0.60 17.20 -2.20
C PHE A 73 -0.91 17.21 -2.25
N GLU A 74 -1.50 18.28 -2.78
CA GLU A 74 -2.92 18.34 -3.08
C GLU A 74 -3.13 17.99 -4.55
N VAL A 75 -4.03 17.05 -4.78
CA VAL A 75 -4.32 16.47 -6.08
C VAL A 75 -5.78 16.72 -6.41
N LYS A 76 -6.01 17.10 -7.67
CA LYS A 76 -7.34 17.20 -8.28
C LYS A 76 -7.38 16.24 -9.45
N LEU A 77 -8.24 15.23 -9.34
CA LEU A 77 -8.43 14.20 -10.35
C LEU A 77 -9.86 14.27 -10.86
N SER A 78 -10.04 14.29 -12.18
CA SER A 78 -11.35 14.42 -12.82
C SER A 78 -11.45 13.50 -14.03
N THR A 79 -12.68 13.10 -14.36
CA THR A 79 -12.98 12.33 -15.58
C THR A 79 -12.92 13.19 -16.84
N THR A 80 -13.10 14.50 -16.71
CA THR A 80 -13.24 15.44 -17.86
C THR A 80 -12.12 16.46 -17.95
N LYS A 81 -11.53 16.83 -16.81
CA LYS A 81 -10.44 17.82 -16.74
C LYS A 81 -9.09 17.13 -16.61
N ARG A 82 -8.05 17.82 -17.05
CA ARG A 82 -6.67 17.39 -16.81
C ARG A 82 -6.38 17.39 -15.31
N ALA A 83 -5.87 16.27 -14.81
CA ALA A 83 -5.45 16.17 -13.42
C ALA A 83 -4.37 17.20 -13.09
N SER A 84 -4.38 17.69 -11.85
CA SER A 84 -3.39 18.65 -11.36
C SER A 84 -2.89 18.25 -9.99
N VAL A 85 -1.59 18.43 -9.78
CA VAL A 85 -0.92 18.21 -8.49
C VAL A 85 -0.27 19.51 -8.07
N SER A 86 -0.45 19.89 -6.80
CA SER A 86 0.17 21.07 -6.22
C SER A 86 0.83 20.73 -4.89
N VAL A 87 1.97 21.36 -4.62
CA VAL A 87 2.66 21.23 -3.34
C VAL A 87 2.17 22.28 -2.35
N LYS A 88 2.01 21.86 -1.10
CA LYS A 88 1.69 22.71 0.05
C LYS A 88 2.62 22.35 1.20
N GLY A 89 2.76 23.24 2.17
CA GLY A 89 3.56 22.94 3.34
C GLY A 89 3.43 23.96 4.47
N GLU A 90 3.72 23.51 5.69
CA GLU A 90 3.88 24.34 6.87
C GLU A 90 5.30 24.90 6.93
N ASN A 91 5.44 26.23 6.87
CA ASN A 91 6.74 26.92 6.88
C ASN A 91 7.70 26.45 5.77
N ILE A 92 7.16 26.02 4.63
CA ILE A 92 7.97 25.70 3.45
C ILE A 92 8.62 26.98 2.90
N THR A 93 9.91 26.93 2.62
CA THR A 93 10.61 28.06 1.99
C THR A 93 10.19 28.22 0.54
N ARG A 94 10.37 29.41 -0.01
CA ARG A 94 10.09 29.66 -1.43
C ARG A 94 10.90 28.74 -2.34
N ASP A 95 12.17 28.50 -2.01
CA ASP A 95 13.06 27.66 -2.80
C ASP A 95 12.61 26.18 -2.78
N GLU A 96 12.16 25.68 -1.63
CA GLU A 96 11.57 24.33 -1.52
C GLU A 96 10.27 24.21 -2.32
N GLN A 97 9.41 25.23 -2.25
CA GLN A 97 8.16 25.25 -3.02
C GLN A 97 8.46 25.24 -4.53
N GLU A 98 9.40 26.06 -5.00
CA GLU A 98 9.82 26.10 -6.41
C GLU A 98 10.47 24.79 -6.84
N ARG A 99 11.27 24.14 -5.97
CA ARG A 99 11.84 22.81 -6.24
C ARG A 99 10.74 21.78 -6.47
N TRP A 100 9.78 21.67 -5.56
CA TRP A 100 8.69 20.68 -5.68
C TRP A 100 7.79 20.95 -6.88
N GLN A 101 7.48 22.22 -7.17
CA GLN A 101 6.73 22.59 -8.38
C GLN A 101 7.47 22.16 -9.65
N ARG A 102 8.80 22.30 -9.69
CA ARG A 102 9.62 21.85 -10.81
C ARG A 102 9.58 20.32 -10.97
N VAL A 103 9.76 19.57 -9.88
CA VAL A 103 9.67 18.09 -9.89
C VAL A 103 8.32 17.62 -10.41
N ILE A 104 7.21 18.23 -9.95
CA ILE A 104 5.87 17.91 -10.43
C ILE A 104 5.74 18.20 -11.93
N ALA A 105 6.18 19.38 -12.38
CA ALA A 105 6.04 19.80 -13.77
C ALA A 105 6.86 18.92 -14.72
N GLU A 106 8.12 18.62 -14.39
CA GLU A 106 9.00 17.80 -15.20
C GLU A 106 8.46 16.38 -15.35
N ASN A 107 8.03 15.75 -14.26
CA ASN A 107 7.47 14.40 -14.30
C ASN A 107 6.14 14.35 -15.07
N LEU A 108 5.24 15.34 -14.87
CA LEU A 108 4.01 15.43 -15.66
C LEU A 108 4.25 15.64 -17.15
N GLU A 109 5.37 16.25 -17.56
CA GLU A 109 5.74 16.38 -18.97
C GLU A 109 6.37 15.09 -19.52
N LEU A 110 7.24 14.43 -18.75
CA LEU A 110 7.85 13.14 -19.15
C LEU A 110 6.77 12.06 -19.33
N SER A 111 5.78 12.02 -18.44
CA SER A 111 4.63 11.10 -18.54
C SER A 111 3.70 11.39 -19.73
N LYS A 112 3.83 12.51 -20.45
CA LYS A 112 3.08 12.69 -21.71
C LYS A 112 3.64 11.86 -22.87
N GLY A 113 4.92 11.52 -22.82
CA GLY A 113 5.59 10.73 -23.85
C GLY A 113 5.44 9.21 -23.64
N ILE A 114 5.05 8.80 -22.44
CA ILE A 114 4.86 7.41 -22.03
C ILE A 114 3.35 7.23 -21.83
N HIS A 115 2.71 6.31 -22.54
CA HIS A 115 1.30 5.97 -22.29
C HIS A 115 1.19 5.22 -20.95
N THR A 116 1.13 5.96 -19.85
CA THR A 116 0.71 5.44 -18.55
C THR A 116 -0.80 5.60 -18.41
N GLU A 117 -1.48 4.53 -18.03
CA GLU A 117 -2.93 4.53 -17.82
C GLU A 117 -3.32 5.34 -16.58
N TYR A 118 -2.39 5.49 -15.62
CA TYR A 118 -2.61 6.10 -14.30
C TYR A 118 -1.47 7.06 -13.91
N PRO A 119 -1.38 8.22 -14.57
CA PRO A 119 -0.24 9.14 -14.43
C PRO A 119 -0.07 9.72 -13.03
N ILE A 120 -1.17 9.94 -12.28
CA ILE A 120 -1.13 10.51 -10.94
C ILE A 120 -0.72 9.46 -9.92
N TYR A 121 -1.21 8.22 -10.07
CA TYR A 121 -0.71 7.10 -9.28
C TYR A 121 0.80 6.94 -9.45
N GLU A 122 1.30 6.93 -10.68
CA GLU A 122 2.72 6.75 -10.97
C GLU A 122 3.57 7.90 -10.43
N LEU A 123 3.13 9.15 -10.66
CA LEU A 123 3.78 10.35 -10.15
C LEU A 123 3.89 10.33 -8.61
N LEU A 124 2.80 10.00 -7.91
CA LEU A 124 2.83 9.97 -6.44
C LEU A 124 3.72 8.85 -5.92
N SER A 125 3.54 7.63 -6.44
CA SER A 125 4.13 6.42 -5.89
C SER A 125 5.60 6.21 -6.26
N SER A 126 6.03 6.66 -7.44
CA SER A 126 7.40 6.46 -7.94
C SER A 126 8.30 7.68 -7.75
N GLU A 127 7.72 8.89 -7.73
CA GLU A 127 8.50 10.13 -7.72
C GLU A 127 8.30 10.92 -6.42
N LEU A 128 7.08 11.40 -6.16
CA LEU A 128 6.87 12.42 -5.13
C LEU A 128 7.04 11.90 -3.69
N LEU A 129 6.41 10.77 -3.35
CA LEU A 129 6.45 10.23 -1.99
C LEU A 129 7.85 9.66 -1.62
N PRO A 130 8.55 8.92 -2.50
CA PRO A 130 9.93 8.51 -2.25
C PRO A 130 10.88 9.69 -2.01
N LEU A 131 10.82 10.73 -2.86
CA LEU A 131 11.66 11.92 -2.71
C LEU A 131 11.34 12.67 -1.41
N LEU A 132 10.06 12.77 -1.03
CA LEU A 132 9.66 13.47 0.19
C LEU A 132 10.18 12.75 1.43
N ARG A 133 10.18 11.41 1.41
CA ARG A 133 10.74 10.57 2.46
C ARG A 133 12.25 10.77 2.60
N GLU A 134 12.99 10.78 1.49
CA GLU A 134 14.43 11.02 1.49
C GLU A 134 14.79 12.40 2.05
N ASP A 135 14.03 13.43 1.67
CA ASP A 135 14.18 14.79 2.21
C ASP A 135 13.92 14.82 3.73
N MET A 136 12.91 14.08 4.22
CA MET A 136 12.62 13.98 5.66
C MET A 136 13.72 13.24 6.42
N LEU A 137 14.25 12.14 5.88
CA LEU A 137 15.37 11.39 6.48
C LEU A 137 16.63 12.26 6.56
N THR A 138 16.97 12.94 5.45
CA THR A 138 18.13 13.83 5.39
C THR A 138 18.04 14.95 6.43
N LYS A 139 16.87 15.57 6.57
CA LYS A 139 16.64 16.61 7.58
C LYS A 139 16.71 16.06 9.00
N ALA A 140 16.13 14.89 9.24
CA ALA A 140 16.20 14.24 10.54
C ALA A 140 17.63 13.81 10.92
N GLU A 141 18.46 13.43 9.96
CA GLU A 141 19.88 13.11 10.16
C GLU A 141 20.71 14.35 10.48
N ILE A 142 20.46 15.47 9.79
CA ILE A 142 21.08 16.76 10.10
C ILE A 142 20.73 17.20 11.53
N GLU A 143 19.48 16.98 11.95
CA GLU A 143 19.02 17.27 13.32
C GLU A 143 19.60 16.29 14.36
N LYS A 144 19.87 15.03 13.99
CA LYS A 144 20.41 13.98 14.87
C LYS A 144 21.93 13.84 14.85
N GLY A 145 22.65 14.53 13.96
CA GLY A 145 24.10 14.44 13.73
C GLY A 145 25.02 14.90 14.86
N ALA A 146 24.55 14.91 16.12
CA ALA A 146 25.35 15.22 17.30
C ALA A 146 25.75 13.99 18.16
N SER A 147 25.40 12.76 17.78
CA SER A 147 26.00 11.55 18.38
C SER A 147 25.65 10.29 17.57
N GLY A 148 26.67 9.61 17.08
CA GLY A 148 26.55 8.24 16.59
C GLY A 148 27.72 7.43 17.10
N ASP A 149 27.46 6.19 17.54
CA ASP A 149 28.44 5.14 17.33
C ASP A 149 27.78 3.77 17.12
N THR A 150 28.46 2.96 16.31
CA THR A 150 27.97 1.75 15.64
C THR A 150 28.81 0.55 16.07
N SER A 151 28.20 -0.63 16.28
CA SER A 151 28.84 -1.95 16.08
C SER A 151 27.93 -3.08 16.56
N ALA A 152 28.02 -4.34 16.12
CA ALA A 152 28.58 -5.01 14.95
C ALA A 152 28.21 -6.51 15.08
N SER A 153 28.12 -7.16 13.93
CA SER A 153 27.77 -8.56 13.64
C SER A 153 28.42 -9.67 14.49
N LYS A 154 27.70 -10.79 14.70
CA LYS A 154 28.28 -12.12 15.02
C LYS A 154 27.67 -13.25 14.18
N ARG A 155 28.56 -14.16 13.76
CA ARG A 155 28.46 -15.31 12.84
C ARG A 155 27.73 -16.52 13.49
N PRO A 156 27.16 -17.47 12.73
CA PRO A 156 26.02 -18.27 13.18
C PRO A 156 26.45 -19.51 13.97
N GLN A 157 25.75 -19.74 15.08
CA GLN A 157 25.69 -21.02 15.77
C GLN A 157 24.33 -21.62 15.47
N SER A 158 24.30 -22.93 15.19
CA SER A 158 23.13 -23.77 14.87
C SER A 158 21.81 -23.17 15.39
N THR A 159 21.13 -22.44 14.51
CA THR A 159 20.04 -21.55 14.90
C THR A 159 18.77 -22.36 15.17
N PRO A 160 17.97 -21.96 16.19
CA PRO A 160 16.54 -22.26 16.17
C PRO A 160 15.99 -21.90 14.79
N LYS A 161 15.07 -22.68 14.23
CA LYS A 161 14.44 -22.34 12.94
C LYS A 161 13.77 -20.96 13.09
N GLU A 162 14.43 -19.92 12.60
CA GLU A 162 13.89 -18.56 12.66
C GLU A 162 12.61 -18.52 11.82
N ILE A 163 11.50 -18.17 12.46
CA ILE A 163 10.24 -17.96 11.79
C ILE A 163 10.23 -16.53 11.28
N TYR A 164 9.92 -16.36 10.00
CA TYR A 164 9.71 -15.06 9.38
C TYR A 164 8.25 -14.92 9.01
N HIS A 165 7.87 -13.68 8.77
CA HIS A 165 6.59 -13.37 8.15
C HIS A 165 6.75 -12.33 7.05
N ALA A 166 5.79 -12.30 6.13
CA ALA A 166 5.75 -11.39 5.02
C ALA A 166 4.32 -10.89 4.81
N LEU A 167 4.19 -9.62 4.45
CA LEU A 167 2.91 -9.02 4.04
C LEU A 167 3.07 -8.36 2.68
N PHE A 168 2.15 -8.66 1.78
CA PHE A 168 1.99 -7.98 0.52
C PHE A 168 0.64 -7.26 0.45
N THR A 169 0.64 -6.15 -0.28
CA THR A 169 -0.58 -5.52 -0.78
C THR A 169 -0.49 -5.41 -2.30
N SER A 170 -1.61 -5.52 -2.99
CA SER A 170 -1.72 -5.31 -4.44
C SER A 170 -3.03 -4.61 -4.74
N HIS A 171 -3.15 -4.05 -5.95
CA HIS A 171 -4.40 -3.42 -6.36
C HIS A 171 -5.60 -4.39 -6.24
N HIS A 172 -5.43 -5.62 -6.70
CA HIS A 172 -6.41 -6.68 -6.49
C HIS A 172 -5.80 -8.09 -6.54
N LEU A 173 -6.46 -9.03 -5.87
CA LEU A 173 -6.21 -10.47 -5.97
C LEU A 173 -7.47 -11.20 -6.48
N ILE A 174 -7.81 -10.99 -7.75
CA ILE A 174 -8.97 -11.62 -8.40
C ILE A 174 -8.57 -12.86 -9.19
N SER A 175 -7.40 -12.82 -9.84
CA SER A 175 -6.92 -13.86 -10.75
C SER A 175 -6.98 -15.26 -10.10
N PRO A 176 -7.82 -16.18 -10.62
CA PRO A 176 -7.91 -17.54 -10.10
C PRO A 176 -6.58 -18.29 -10.15
N ASN A 177 -5.72 -17.97 -11.13
CA ASN A 177 -4.39 -18.56 -11.24
C ASN A 177 -3.48 -18.12 -10.10
N LYS A 178 -3.44 -16.82 -9.77
CA LYS A 178 -2.66 -16.33 -8.62
C LYS A 178 -3.14 -16.94 -7.31
N ARG A 179 -4.46 -16.99 -7.10
CA ARG A 179 -5.08 -17.61 -5.91
C ARG A 179 -4.65 -19.08 -5.76
N ARG A 180 -4.77 -19.86 -6.84
CA ARG A 180 -4.34 -21.26 -6.86
C ARG A 180 -2.84 -21.41 -6.57
N SER A 181 -2.00 -20.56 -7.16
CA SER A 181 -0.56 -20.56 -6.89
C SER A 181 -0.23 -20.26 -5.44
N LEU A 182 -0.86 -19.25 -4.82
CA LEU A 182 -0.69 -18.92 -3.40
C LEU A 182 -1.08 -20.09 -2.49
N GLN A 183 -2.21 -20.75 -2.77
CA GLN A 183 -2.64 -21.93 -2.02
C GLN A 183 -1.69 -23.13 -2.22
N GLN A 184 -1.20 -23.35 -3.44
CA GLN A 184 -0.24 -24.40 -3.73
C GLN A 184 1.10 -24.16 -3.02
N TRP A 185 1.65 -22.96 -3.12
CA TRP A 185 2.94 -22.63 -2.51
C TRP A 185 2.87 -22.67 -0.99
N SER A 186 1.81 -22.11 -0.39
CA SER A 186 1.63 -22.18 1.07
C SER A 186 1.61 -23.61 1.59
N SER A 187 0.95 -24.54 0.87
CA SER A 187 1.00 -25.96 1.22
C SER A 187 2.40 -26.56 1.02
N SER A 188 3.02 -26.37 -0.15
CA SER A 188 4.31 -26.99 -0.48
C SER A 188 5.47 -26.49 0.37
N LEU A 189 5.44 -25.20 0.76
CA LEU A 189 6.44 -24.53 1.56
C LEU A 189 6.09 -24.58 3.06
N SER A 190 5.05 -25.32 3.46
CA SER A 190 4.60 -25.44 4.85
C SER A 190 4.38 -24.08 5.54
N LEU A 191 3.79 -23.15 4.82
CA LEU A 191 3.50 -21.80 5.29
C LEU A 191 2.06 -21.71 5.82
N ALA A 192 1.91 -20.89 6.84
CA ALA A 192 0.61 -20.45 7.32
C ALA A 192 0.35 -19.01 6.93
N GLY A 193 -0.91 -18.63 6.77
CA GLY A 193 -1.23 -17.27 6.39
C GLY A 193 -2.60 -17.16 5.74
N PHE A 194 -2.79 -16.08 5.00
CA PHE A 194 -4.04 -15.82 4.32
C PHE A 194 -3.85 -14.96 3.07
N ALA A 195 -4.86 -14.99 2.20
CA ALA A 195 -5.04 -14.05 1.12
C ALA A 195 -6.43 -13.42 1.19
N LYS A 196 -6.50 -12.09 1.20
CA LYS A 196 -7.74 -11.34 0.93
C LYS A 196 -7.87 -11.18 -0.58
N VAL A 197 -8.91 -11.81 -1.13
CA VAL A 197 -9.23 -11.78 -2.57
C VAL A 197 -10.07 -10.54 -2.90
N GLY A 198 -10.12 -10.16 -4.17
CA GLY A 198 -10.77 -8.90 -4.58
C GLY A 198 -9.90 -7.67 -4.32
N TYR A 199 -10.51 -6.53 -3.98
CA TYR A 199 -9.85 -5.23 -3.81
C TYR A 199 -9.81 -4.77 -2.34
N PRO A 200 -8.71 -4.19 -1.83
CA PRO A 200 -7.34 -4.45 -2.29
C PRO A 200 -6.99 -5.93 -2.16
N GLY A 201 -5.99 -6.40 -2.89
CA GLY A 201 -5.42 -7.73 -2.62
C GLY A 201 -4.46 -7.66 -1.44
N VAL A 202 -4.64 -8.49 -0.41
CA VAL A 202 -3.73 -8.56 0.76
C VAL A 202 -3.24 -9.98 0.91
N ILE A 203 -1.94 -10.20 1.10
CA ILE A 203 -1.36 -11.54 1.25
C ILE A 203 -0.45 -11.53 2.45
N TYR A 204 -0.73 -12.42 3.39
CA TYR A 204 0.11 -12.62 4.57
C TYR A 204 0.62 -14.05 4.59
N ALA A 205 1.91 -14.22 4.88
CA ALA A 205 2.53 -15.53 5.04
C ALA A 205 3.49 -15.53 6.23
N GLN A 206 3.59 -16.66 6.92
CA GLN A 206 4.58 -16.92 7.96
C GLN A 206 5.06 -18.37 7.92
N GLY A 207 6.34 -18.57 8.25
CA GLY A 207 6.97 -19.89 8.22
C GLY A 207 8.48 -19.80 8.42
N GLU A 208 9.18 -20.91 8.16
CA GLU A 208 10.64 -20.95 8.20
C GLU A 208 11.23 -19.93 7.21
N LYS A 209 12.31 -19.24 7.60
CA LYS A 209 12.94 -18.16 6.84
C LYS A 209 13.08 -18.48 5.34
N GLY A 210 13.74 -19.59 5.00
CA GLY A 210 13.96 -19.97 3.60
C GLY A 210 12.66 -20.18 2.80
N ASN A 211 11.66 -20.77 3.45
CA ASN A 211 10.35 -20.98 2.81
C ASN A 211 9.60 -19.65 2.57
N ILE A 212 9.79 -18.66 3.46
CA ILE A 212 9.24 -17.31 3.26
C ILE A 212 9.98 -16.58 2.15
N GLU A 213 11.30 -16.70 2.06
CA GLU A 213 12.10 -16.13 0.97
C GLU A 213 11.66 -16.69 -0.39
N ASP A 214 11.53 -18.03 -0.51
CA ASP A 214 11.02 -18.71 -1.71
C ASP A 214 9.60 -18.24 -2.07
N PHE A 215 8.71 -18.11 -1.08
CA PHE A 215 7.36 -17.63 -1.31
C PHE A 215 7.35 -16.17 -1.80
N VAL A 216 8.19 -15.32 -1.22
CA VAL A 216 8.29 -13.91 -1.60
C VAL A 216 8.78 -13.78 -3.05
N GLU A 217 9.78 -14.56 -3.46
CA GLU A 217 10.27 -14.60 -4.83
C GLU A 217 9.18 -15.05 -5.81
N ASN A 218 8.48 -16.15 -5.49
CA ASN A 218 7.37 -16.66 -6.29
C ASN A 218 6.24 -15.64 -6.45
N VAL A 219 5.88 -14.93 -5.37
CA VAL A 219 4.87 -13.87 -5.40
C VAL A 219 5.33 -12.73 -6.30
N LYS A 220 6.57 -12.23 -6.14
CA LYS A 220 7.11 -11.14 -6.98
C LYS A 220 7.24 -11.51 -8.46
N ALA A 221 7.46 -12.78 -8.79
CA ALA A 221 7.62 -13.24 -10.16
C ALA A 221 6.32 -13.25 -10.98
N MET A 222 5.15 -13.18 -10.34
CA MET A 222 3.87 -13.05 -11.05
C MET A 222 3.65 -11.60 -11.54
N GLN A 223 2.81 -11.44 -12.56
CA GLN A 223 2.40 -10.11 -13.03
C GLN A 223 1.36 -9.50 -12.10
N TRP A 224 1.64 -8.35 -11.50
CA TRP A 224 0.72 -7.64 -10.61
C TRP A 224 0.55 -6.19 -11.01
N LEU A 225 -0.60 -5.63 -10.70
CA LEU A 225 -0.79 -4.18 -10.65
C LEU A 225 -0.57 -3.71 -9.21
N ALA A 226 0.36 -2.75 -9.03
CA ALA A 226 0.71 -2.13 -7.75
C ALA A 226 1.03 -3.12 -6.60
N LEU A 227 1.78 -4.21 -6.86
CA LEU A 227 2.25 -5.10 -5.78
C LEU A 227 3.32 -4.40 -4.94
N LYS A 228 3.12 -4.37 -3.62
CA LYS A 228 4.09 -3.93 -2.64
C LYS A 228 4.34 -5.03 -1.63
N LEU A 229 5.61 -5.33 -1.38
CA LEU A 229 6.04 -6.10 -0.24
C LEU A 229 6.22 -5.13 0.93
N ARG A 230 5.32 -5.20 1.92
CA ARG A 230 5.29 -4.27 3.05
C ARG A 230 6.43 -4.53 4.03
N PHE A 231 6.67 -5.80 4.35
CA PHE A 231 7.79 -6.23 5.17
C PHE A 231 8.08 -7.70 4.92
N VAL A 232 9.33 -8.08 5.22
CA VAL A 232 9.77 -9.45 5.47
C VAL A 232 10.71 -9.37 6.66
N GLU A 233 10.27 -9.86 7.81
CA GLU A 233 11.04 -9.71 9.05
C GLU A 233 10.94 -10.96 9.94
N PRO A 234 11.92 -11.15 10.86
CA PRO A 234 11.84 -12.20 11.86
C PRO A 234 10.64 -11.99 12.76
N LEU A 235 9.90 -13.06 13.02
CA LEU A 235 8.79 -13.03 13.95
C LEU A 235 9.32 -13.06 15.41
N PRO A 236 8.95 -12.10 16.28
CA PRO A 236 9.41 -12.08 17.68
C PRO A 236 9.08 -13.37 18.45
N LEU A 237 10.01 -13.83 19.30
CA LEU A 237 9.92 -15.12 20.02
C LEU A 237 8.67 -15.24 20.93
N ASP A 238 8.23 -14.14 21.52
CA ASP A 238 6.99 -14.02 22.30
C ASP A 238 5.73 -14.21 21.42
N LYS A 239 5.79 -13.75 20.16
CA LYS A 239 4.76 -13.96 19.13
C LYS A 239 4.90 -15.29 18.37
N GLN A 240 6.01 -16.02 18.58
CA GLN A 240 6.18 -17.41 18.13
C GLN A 240 5.45 -18.42 19.05
N GLY A 241 5.13 -18.01 20.29
CA GLY A 241 4.57 -18.82 21.39
C GLY A 241 3.23 -19.54 21.16
N GLY A 242 2.61 -19.41 19.99
CA GLY A 242 1.55 -20.34 19.55
C GLY A 242 2.09 -21.68 19.06
N HIS A 243 3.08 -22.27 19.75
CA HIS A 243 3.60 -23.62 19.51
C HIS A 243 2.65 -24.73 19.99
N ALA A 244 1.43 -24.38 20.42
CA ALA A 244 0.33 -25.32 20.49
C ALA A 244 -0.28 -25.47 19.08
N ASP A 245 0.04 -26.60 18.44
CA ASP A 245 -0.63 -27.13 17.24
C ASP A 245 -0.08 -26.61 15.88
N ALA A 246 1.17 -27.00 15.56
CA ALA A 246 1.74 -26.88 14.21
C ALA A 246 0.89 -27.56 13.12
N THR A 247 -0.06 -28.40 13.51
CA THR A 247 -1.04 -29.08 12.67
C THR A 247 -2.31 -28.27 12.37
N LYS A 248 -2.49 -27.05 12.92
CA LYS A 248 -3.72 -26.24 12.74
C LYS A 248 -3.60 -24.95 11.94
N ARG A 249 -2.40 -24.54 11.51
CA ARG A 249 -2.24 -23.28 10.80
C ARG A 249 -2.37 -23.50 9.29
N SER A 250 -3.61 -23.46 8.80
CA SER A 250 -3.95 -23.58 7.38
C SER A 250 -3.88 -22.22 6.66
N TRP A 251 -3.65 -22.26 5.34
CA TRP A 251 -3.87 -21.12 4.45
C TRP A 251 -5.37 -20.77 4.39
N LYS A 252 -5.72 -19.50 4.53
CA LYS A 252 -7.10 -19.01 4.46
C LYS A 252 -7.30 -18.05 3.30
N GLU A 253 -8.52 -17.98 2.78
CA GLU A 253 -8.93 -16.90 1.90
C GLU A 253 -10.01 -16.07 2.58
N PHE A 254 -9.93 -14.75 2.43
CA PHE A 254 -10.89 -13.79 2.96
C PHE A 254 -11.44 -12.93 1.82
N GLU A 255 -12.67 -12.46 1.97
CA GLU A 255 -13.29 -11.57 0.99
C GLU A 255 -13.29 -10.13 1.48
N LYS A 256 -13.38 -9.93 2.81
CA LYS A 256 -13.54 -8.61 3.42
C LYS A 256 -12.28 -8.17 4.18
N VAL A 257 -12.01 -6.87 4.14
CA VAL A 257 -10.91 -6.25 4.89
C VAL A 257 -11.09 -6.44 6.41
N GLY A 258 -12.33 -6.41 6.91
CA GLY A 258 -12.61 -6.66 8.32
C GLY A 258 -12.11 -8.02 8.83
N GLU A 259 -12.15 -9.06 7.99
CA GLU A 259 -11.66 -10.40 8.32
C GLU A 259 -10.14 -10.42 8.46
N VAL A 260 -9.44 -9.65 7.62
CA VAL A 260 -7.97 -9.46 7.69
C VAL A 260 -7.59 -8.83 9.03
N VAL A 261 -8.27 -7.76 9.43
CA VAL A 261 -8.01 -7.07 10.70
C VAL A 261 -8.28 -7.99 11.88
N GLU A 262 -9.38 -8.74 11.85
CA GLU A 262 -9.73 -9.68 12.92
C GLU A 262 -8.71 -10.82 13.04
N GLU A 263 -8.27 -11.40 11.92
CA GLU A 263 -7.25 -12.45 11.91
C GLU A 263 -5.90 -11.92 12.43
N MET A 264 -5.48 -10.73 11.99
CA MET A 264 -4.25 -10.12 12.48
C MET A 264 -4.31 -9.78 13.97
N ARG A 265 -5.47 -9.34 14.47
CA ARG A 265 -5.70 -9.16 15.91
C ARG A 265 -5.56 -10.47 16.68
N LYS A 266 -6.14 -11.56 16.18
CA LYS A 266 -5.99 -12.90 16.79
C LYS A 266 -4.52 -13.36 16.84
N LEU A 267 -3.72 -12.94 15.87
CA LEU A 267 -2.28 -13.20 15.83
C LEU A 267 -1.44 -12.24 16.71
N GLY A 268 -2.07 -11.25 17.35
CA GLY A 268 -1.39 -10.20 18.12
C GLY A 268 -0.54 -9.26 17.23
N ARG A 269 -1.04 -8.98 16.02
CA ARG A 269 -0.34 -8.34 14.90
C ARG A 269 -1.23 -7.34 14.15
N GLU A 270 -2.24 -6.79 14.83
CA GLU A 270 -3.17 -5.85 14.19
C GLU A 270 -2.48 -4.56 13.76
N GLU A 271 -1.40 -4.16 14.43
CA GLU A 271 -0.60 -2.99 14.10
C GLU A 271 -0.13 -3.01 12.64
N TYR A 272 0.27 -4.19 12.14
CA TYR A 272 0.78 -4.37 10.77
C TYR A 272 -0.25 -4.12 9.67
N VAL A 273 -1.54 -4.06 10.01
CA VAL A 273 -2.61 -3.77 9.04
C VAL A 273 -3.28 -2.44 9.34
N VAL A 274 -3.48 -2.09 10.62
CA VAL A 274 -4.08 -0.83 11.03
C VAL A 274 -3.17 0.36 10.73
N GLU A 275 -1.86 0.24 10.98
CA GLU A 275 -0.89 1.28 10.61
C GLU A 275 -0.80 1.47 9.10
N MET A 276 -1.12 0.43 8.31
CA MET A 276 -1.15 0.49 6.84
C MET A 276 -2.46 1.04 6.27
N GLY A 277 -3.38 1.54 7.11
CA GLY A 277 -4.70 2.02 6.69
C GLY A 277 -5.69 0.92 6.27
N ILE A 278 -5.34 -0.35 6.45
CA ILE A 278 -6.18 -1.50 6.12
C ILE A 278 -7.21 -1.66 7.26
N GLY A 279 -8.45 -1.26 7.02
CA GLY A 279 -9.56 -1.37 7.97
C GLY A 279 -9.91 -0.11 8.76
N SER A 280 -9.36 1.06 8.40
CA SER A 280 -9.73 2.34 9.00
C SER A 280 -11.15 2.82 8.62
N ALA A 281 -11.80 2.18 7.64
CA ALA A 281 -13.23 2.34 7.37
C ALA A 281 -14.05 1.51 8.37
N GLY A 282 -14.23 2.03 9.60
CA GLY A 282 -15.09 1.33 10.56
C GLY A 282 -15.14 1.86 11.99
N THR A 283 -14.23 2.74 12.41
CA THR A 283 -14.30 3.36 13.74
C THR A 283 -14.70 4.83 13.63
N LYS A 284 -16.00 5.06 13.46
CA LYS A 284 -16.71 6.18 14.11
C LYS A 284 -18.01 5.67 14.69
#